data_AF-A0A669CAC9-F1
#
_entry.id   AF-A0A669CAC9-F1
#
_cell.length_a   1.000
_cell.length_b   1.000
_cell.length_c   1.000
_cell.angle_alpha   90.00
_cell.angle_beta   90.00
_cell.angle_gamma   90.00
#
_symmetry.space_group_name_H-M   'P 1'
#
loop_
_entity.id
_entity.type
_entity.pdbx_description
1 polymer ?
#
loop_
_entity_poly.entity_id
_entity_poly.type
_entity_poly.pdbx_seq_one_letter_code
_entity_poly.pdbx_strand_id
1 'polypeptide(L)'
;MQSSKRSESDWQGLVSEFLVCKRKLESKKEALLILSKELDTCQQERDQYKLMANQLRERHQGLKKKYRELILLCIYSSLPPAPQVNLAQLLRDSRERAKQLAEEVKELTQRLAEAQGDNKLLRMTITRQRLGDEEVGVRHFPAHEREDLVCKLERAGLQMEEMENNMKALTDELQDVKAERTVFREKAERLNVELNHILGNHEARIIDVDALCMENKYLHDRLNQLQEEVNLLKSNIMKYKTALERRKNSSTYGKSNNSPLTGVLSAKQVQEMLLEEQGCSLPATPQSIADLKSLATALLETIHEKNLVIQHQRHSNRILGNRVADLERKLKTLEVSGLWSLPGGSLNS
;
A
#
# COMPACT_ATOMS: atom_id res chain seq x y z
N MET A 1 56.24 -72.52 -54.04
CA MET A 1 56.09 -71.94 -52.68
C MET A 1 57.41 -71.31 -52.27
N GLN A 2 57.62 -70.03 -52.56
CA GLN A 2 58.80 -69.29 -52.08
C GLN A 2 58.42 -68.66 -50.74
N SER A 3 58.88 -69.25 -49.65
CA SER A 3 58.82 -68.61 -48.33
C SER A 3 59.70 -67.37 -48.37
N SER A 4 59.08 -66.18 -48.42
CA SER A 4 59.79 -64.91 -48.30
C SER A 4 60.52 -64.89 -46.96
N LYS A 5 61.84 -65.11 -46.98
CA LYS A 5 62.69 -65.08 -45.77
C LYS A 5 62.82 -63.62 -45.36
N ARG A 6 62.00 -63.19 -44.40
CA ARG A 6 62.13 -61.86 -43.77
C ARG A 6 63.57 -61.64 -43.33
N SER A 7 64.12 -60.47 -43.66
CA SER A 7 65.48 -60.11 -43.29
C SER A 7 65.56 -59.90 -41.77
N GLU A 8 66.74 -60.11 -41.18
CA GLU A 8 66.97 -59.89 -39.75
C GLU A 8 66.67 -58.44 -39.33
N SER A 9 66.86 -57.49 -40.26
CA SER A 9 66.52 -56.07 -40.09
C SER A 9 65.01 -55.85 -39.95
N ASP A 10 64.18 -56.54 -40.73
CA ASP A 10 62.71 -56.43 -40.63
C ASP A 10 62.21 -56.98 -39.29
N TRP A 11 62.83 -58.05 -38.80
CA TRP A 11 62.53 -58.60 -37.47
C TRP A 11 62.92 -57.65 -36.35
N GLN A 12 64.10 -57.01 -36.43
CA GLN A 12 64.52 -55.99 -35.48
C GLN A 12 63.60 -54.76 -35.50
N GLY A 13 63.17 -54.32 -36.68
CA GLY A 13 62.17 -53.26 -36.87
C GLY A 13 60.86 -53.58 -36.14
N LEU A 14 60.28 -54.75 -36.40
CA LEU A 14 59.04 -55.18 -35.77
C LEU A 14 59.15 -55.31 -34.24
N VAL A 15 60.29 -55.80 -33.73
CA VAL A 15 60.55 -55.86 -32.28
C VAL A 15 60.62 -54.45 -31.67
N SER A 16 61.26 -53.49 -32.35
CA SER A 16 61.34 -52.11 -31.87
C SER A 16 59.96 -51.42 -31.83
N GLU A 17 59.14 -51.62 -32.86
CA GLU A 17 57.76 -51.13 -32.91
C GLU A 17 56.90 -51.76 -31.81
N PHE A 18 57.02 -53.07 -31.60
CA PHE A 18 56.35 -53.76 -30.51
C PHE A 18 56.73 -53.18 -29.14
N LEU A 19 58.01 -52.89 -28.90
CA LEU A 19 58.48 -52.28 -27.65
C LEU A 19 57.98 -50.84 -27.45
N VAL A 20 57.84 -50.07 -28.52
CA VAL A 20 57.23 -48.73 -28.48
C VAL A 20 55.73 -48.83 -28.18
N CYS A 21 55.02 -49.73 -28.86
CA CYS A 21 53.60 -49.99 -28.62
C CYS A 21 53.35 -50.46 -27.18
N LYS A 22 54.19 -51.36 -26.65
CA LYS A 22 54.12 -51.82 -25.26
C LYS A 22 54.28 -50.66 -24.27
N ARG A 23 55.29 -49.79 -24.47
CA ARG A 23 55.49 -48.60 -23.61
C ARG A 23 54.32 -47.62 -23.70
N LYS A 24 53.78 -47.38 -24.89
CA LYS A 24 52.58 -46.54 -25.08
C LYS A 24 51.35 -47.14 -24.41
N LEU A 25 51.19 -48.45 -24.45
CA LEU A 25 50.09 -49.14 -23.78
C LEU A 25 50.18 -49.01 -22.26
N GLU A 26 51.37 -49.22 -21.68
CA GLU A 26 51.58 -49.05 -20.24
C GLU A 26 51.34 -47.59 -19.79
N SER A 27 51.85 -46.60 -20.54
CA SER A 27 51.60 -45.18 -20.24
C SER A 27 50.11 -44.82 -20.31
N LYS A 28 49.36 -45.37 -21.29
CA LYS A 28 47.90 -45.18 -21.36
C LYS A 28 47.16 -45.86 -20.21
N LYS A 29 47.62 -47.03 -19.78
CA LYS A 29 47.06 -47.74 -18.62
C LYS A 29 47.28 -46.94 -17.34
N GLU A 30 48.46 -46.37 -17.14
CA GLU A 30 48.75 -45.47 -16.02
C GLU A 30 47.89 -44.20 -16.06
N ALA A 31 47.74 -43.57 -17.23
CA ALA A 31 46.87 -42.41 -17.40
C ALA A 31 45.39 -42.74 -17.06
N LEU A 32 44.89 -43.91 -17.48
CA LEU A 32 43.55 -44.37 -17.12
C LEU A 32 43.39 -44.60 -15.62
N LEU A 33 44.42 -45.10 -14.93
CA LEU A 33 44.38 -45.25 -13.48
C LEU A 33 44.33 -43.90 -12.76
N ILE A 34 45.05 -42.89 -13.26
CA ILE A 34 44.99 -41.53 -12.72
C ILE A 34 43.60 -40.95 -12.91
N LEU A 35 43.06 -41.01 -14.14
CA LEU A 35 41.71 -40.50 -14.45
C LEU A 35 40.62 -41.22 -13.64
N SER A 36 40.76 -42.52 -13.41
CA SER A 36 39.83 -43.28 -12.56
C SER A 36 39.85 -42.76 -11.12
N LYS A 37 41.04 -42.49 -10.56
CA LYS A 37 41.18 -41.92 -9.21
C LYS A 37 40.60 -40.52 -9.13
N GLU A 38 40.86 -39.68 -10.13
CA GLU A 38 40.30 -38.32 -10.20
C GLU A 38 38.77 -38.36 -10.30
N LEU A 39 38.22 -39.27 -11.10
CA LEU A 39 36.78 -39.46 -11.20
C LEU A 39 36.17 -39.88 -9.85
N ASP A 40 36.81 -40.79 -9.13
CA ASP A 40 36.36 -41.21 -7.80
C ASP A 40 36.37 -40.03 -6.81
N THR A 41 37.42 -39.20 -6.83
CA THR A 41 37.48 -38.00 -5.98
C THR A 41 36.38 -36.99 -6.33
N CYS A 42 36.14 -36.72 -7.62
CA CYS A 42 35.06 -35.82 -8.04
C CYS A 42 33.67 -36.36 -7.66
N GLN A 43 33.47 -37.67 -7.70
CA GLN A 43 32.22 -38.29 -7.24
C GLN A 43 32.02 -38.10 -5.73
N GLN A 44 33.07 -38.29 -4.93
CA GLN A 44 33.02 -38.06 -3.48
C GLN A 44 32.72 -36.60 -3.14
N GLU A 45 33.37 -35.65 -3.81
CA GLU A 45 33.12 -34.22 -3.63
C GLU A 45 31.67 -33.86 -3.97
N ARG A 46 31.16 -34.33 -5.12
CA ARG A 46 29.76 -34.15 -5.51
C ARG A 46 28.80 -34.66 -4.44
N ASP A 47 29.06 -35.84 -3.89
CA ASP A 47 28.19 -36.47 -2.90
C ASP A 47 28.23 -35.72 -1.56
N GLN A 48 29.40 -35.20 -1.17
CA GLN A 48 29.52 -34.30 -0.02
C GLN A 48 28.73 -33.00 -0.21
N TYR A 49 28.85 -32.34 -1.37
CA TYR A 49 28.09 -31.12 -1.65
C TYR A 49 26.59 -31.37 -1.67
N LYS A 50 26.15 -32.51 -2.21
CA LYS A 50 24.75 -32.93 -2.19
C LYS A 50 24.23 -33.11 -0.77
N LEU A 51 25.02 -33.71 0.12
CA LEU A 51 24.68 -33.87 1.52
C LEU A 51 24.57 -32.51 2.24
N MET A 52 25.55 -31.62 2.05
CA MET A 52 25.52 -30.27 2.64
C MET A 52 24.30 -29.46 2.17
N ALA A 53 23.96 -29.53 0.88
CA ALA A 53 22.78 -28.87 0.33
C ALA A 53 21.48 -29.41 0.95
N ASN A 54 21.38 -30.73 1.18
CA ASN A 54 20.23 -31.33 1.85
C ASN A 54 20.11 -30.90 3.31
N GLN A 55 21.22 -30.90 4.06
CA GLN A 55 21.24 -30.42 5.45
C GLN A 55 20.83 -28.95 5.56
N LEU A 56 21.31 -28.09 4.65
CA LEU A 56 20.93 -26.68 4.61
C LEU A 56 19.43 -26.52 4.31
N ARG A 57 18.90 -27.30 3.36
CA ARG A 57 17.48 -27.31 3.02
C ARG A 57 16.61 -27.72 4.20
N GLU A 58 17.00 -28.75 4.95
CA GLU A 58 16.29 -29.20 6.15
C GLU A 58 16.30 -28.13 7.25
N ARG A 59 17.46 -27.51 7.53
CA ARG A 59 17.57 -26.40 8.49
C ARG A 59 16.67 -25.23 8.10
N HIS A 60 16.67 -24.85 6.82
CA HIS A 60 15.82 -23.77 6.32
C HIS A 60 14.33 -24.11 6.46
N GLN A 61 13.91 -25.34 6.13
CA GLN A 61 12.53 -25.78 6.34
C GLN A 61 12.15 -25.78 7.83
N GLY A 62 13.07 -26.19 8.72
CA GLY A 62 12.88 -26.14 10.16
C GLY A 62 12.66 -24.71 10.68
N LEU A 63 13.51 -23.76 10.27
CA LEU A 63 13.33 -22.34 10.60
C LEU A 63 12.00 -21.80 10.05
N LYS A 64 11.65 -22.14 8.82
CA LYS A 64 10.39 -21.71 8.20
C LYS A 64 9.16 -22.21 8.98
N LYS A 65 9.20 -23.43 9.51
CA LYS A 65 8.16 -23.96 10.41
C LYS A 65 8.10 -23.16 11.71
N LYS A 66 9.23 -22.95 12.38
CA LYS A 66 9.29 -22.14 13.62
C LYS A 66 8.77 -20.72 13.42
N TYR A 67 9.12 -20.08 12.30
CA TYR A 67 8.64 -18.73 11.99
C TYR A 67 7.13 -18.69 11.75
N ARG A 68 6.56 -19.70 11.07
CA ARG A 68 5.11 -19.85 10.93
C ARG A 68 4.41 -20.07 12.27
N GLU A 69 4.98 -20.89 13.14
CA GLU A 69 4.47 -21.11 14.50
C GLU A 69 4.52 -19.83 15.33
N LEU A 70 5.59 -19.04 15.22
CA LEU A 70 5.73 -17.75 15.90
C LEU A 70 4.70 -16.72 15.39
N ILE A 71 4.52 -16.62 14.06
CA ILE A 71 3.49 -15.77 13.46
C ILE A 71 2.11 -16.17 13.97
N LEU A 72 1.81 -17.47 13.99
CA LEU A 72 0.56 -17.97 14.56
C LEU A 72 0.44 -17.53 16.02
N LEU A 73 1.46 -17.74 16.85
CA LEU A 73 1.46 -17.36 18.27
C LEU A 73 1.24 -15.85 18.48
N CYS A 74 1.86 -14.99 17.67
CA CYS A 74 1.64 -13.54 17.71
C CYS A 74 0.19 -13.18 17.35
N ILE A 75 -0.41 -13.86 16.37
CA ILE A 75 -1.82 -13.69 16.01
C ILE A 75 -2.73 -14.16 17.16
N TYR A 76 -2.37 -15.24 17.87
CA TYR A 76 -3.08 -15.71 19.06
C TYR A 76 -2.95 -14.76 20.26
N SER A 77 -1.80 -14.12 20.46
CA SER A 77 -1.59 -13.13 21.54
C SER A 77 -2.26 -11.77 21.28
N SER A 78 -2.57 -11.44 20.02
CA SER A 78 -3.29 -10.21 19.64
C SER A 78 -4.82 -10.34 19.65
N LEU A 79 -5.36 -11.53 19.96
CA LEU A 79 -6.79 -11.79 20.00
C LEU A 79 -7.28 -11.75 21.47
N PRO A 80 -8.39 -11.06 21.79
CA PRO A 80 -8.97 -11.10 23.14
C PRO A 80 -9.26 -12.55 23.55
N PRO A 81 -9.24 -12.89 24.86
CA PRO A 81 -9.40 -14.25 25.34
C PRO A 81 -10.82 -14.76 25.05
N ALA A 82 -11.03 -15.30 23.85
CA ALA A 82 -12.16 -16.16 23.53
C ALA A 82 -11.92 -17.54 24.17
N PRO A 83 -12.97 -18.28 24.57
CA PRO A 83 -12.81 -19.53 25.32
C PRO A 83 -11.98 -20.52 24.50
N GLN A 84 -10.79 -20.86 25.01
CA GLN A 84 -9.78 -21.70 24.35
C GLN A 84 -10.32 -23.06 23.88
N VAL A 85 -11.42 -23.53 24.49
CA VAL A 85 -12.14 -24.74 24.13
C VAL A 85 -12.76 -24.65 22.72
N ASN A 86 -13.22 -23.47 22.29
CA ASN A 86 -13.98 -23.31 21.04
C ASN A 86 -13.07 -23.29 19.79
N LEU A 87 -11.91 -22.63 19.88
CA LEU A 87 -10.96 -22.55 18.76
C LEU A 87 -10.20 -23.86 18.55
N ALA A 88 -9.81 -24.54 19.64
CA ALA A 88 -9.20 -25.87 19.55
C ALA A 88 -10.16 -26.89 18.91
N GLN A 89 -11.45 -26.82 19.24
CA GLN A 89 -12.47 -27.65 18.61
C GLN A 89 -12.65 -27.29 17.13
N LEU A 90 -12.77 -26.00 16.79
CA LEU A 90 -12.90 -25.54 15.40
C LEU A 90 -11.72 -25.99 14.52
N LEU A 91 -10.50 -25.96 15.05
CA LEU A 91 -9.31 -26.43 14.35
C LEU A 91 -9.31 -27.95 14.17
N ARG A 92 -9.71 -28.71 15.19
CA ARG A 92 -9.88 -30.18 15.07
C ARG A 92 -10.91 -30.52 14.01
N ASP A 93 -12.08 -29.89 14.07
CA ASP A 93 -13.16 -30.09 13.10
C ASP A 93 -12.73 -29.68 11.69
N SER A 94 -11.97 -28.58 11.53
CA SER A 94 -11.44 -28.17 10.23
C SER A 94 -10.44 -29.19 9.66
N ARG A 95 -9.59 -29.77 10.52
CA ARG A 95 -8.61 -30.79 10.15
C ARG A 95 -9.28 -32.12 9.81
N GLU A 96 -10.37 -32.45 10.49
CA GLU A 96 -11.16 -33.65 10.25
C GLU A 96 -11.95 -33.53 8.94
N ARG A 97 -12.57 -32.38 8.68
CA ARG A 97 -13.17 -32.07 7.37
C ARG A 97 -12.15 -32.13 6.24
N ALA A 98 -10.94 -31.60 6.44
CA ALA A 98 -9.88 -31.69 5.45
C ALA A 98 -9.44 -33.14 5.16
N LYS A 99 -9.47 -34.03 6.16
CA LYS A 99 -9.20 -35.46 5.97
C LYS A 99 -10.32 -36.14 5.20
N GLN A 100 -11.57 -35.90 5.59
CA GLN A 100 -12.75 -36.46 4.90
C GLN A 100 -12.76 -36.05 3.42
N LEU A 101 -12.55 -34.77 3.12
CA LEU A 101 -12.43 -34.28 1.74
C LEU A 101 -11.25 -34.93 0.99
N ALA A 102 -10.13 -35.18 1.66
CA ALA A 102 -9.00 -35.87 1.02
C ALA A 102 -9.29 -37.34 0.73
N GLU A 103 -10.09 -38.01 1.56
CA GLU A 103 -10.57 -39.37 1.33
C GLU A 103 -11.60 -39.41 0.20
N GLU A 104 -12.55 -38.47 0.17
CA GLU A 104 -13.51 -38.31 -0.93
C GLU A 104 -12.81 -38.06 -2.27
N VAL A 105 -11.79 -37.20 -2.30
CA VAL A 105 -11.00 -36.96 -3.52
C VAL A 105 -10.30 -38.25 -3.99
N LYS A 106 -9.77 -39.06 -3.07
CA LYS A 106 -9.17 -40.36 -3.42
C LYS A 106 -10.21 -41.34 -3.96
N GLU A 107 -11.39 -41.40 -3.34
CA GLU A 107 -12.48 -42.25 -3.80
C GLU A 107 -13.00 -41.82 -5.18
N LEU A 108 -13.18 -40.52 -5.39
CA LEU A 108 -13.61 -39.97 -6.68
C LEU A 108 -12.58 -40.20 -7.78
N THR A 109 -11.28 -40.04 -7.48
CA THR A 109 -10.21 -40.33 -8.44
C THR A 109 -10.13 -41.80 -8.78
N GLN A 110 -10.34 -42.70 -7.81
CA GLN A 110 -10.44 -44.14 -8.06
C GLN A 110 -11.66 -44.47 -8.94
N ARG A 111 -12.84 -43.96 -8.61
CA ARG A 111 -14.06 -44.16 -9.43
C ARG A 111 -13.91 -43.63 -10.84
N LEU A 112 -13.22 -42.51 -11.02
CA LEU A 112 -12.93 -41.97 -12.35
C LEU A 112 -12.02 -42.91 -13.14
N ALA A 113 -10.97 -43.47 -12.51
CA ALA A 113 -10.08 -44.42 -13.16
C ALA A 113 -10.79 -45.72 -13.55
N GLU A 114 -11.64 -46.24 -12.67
CA GLU A 114 -12.49 -47.42 -12.94
C GLU A 114 -13.44 -47.16 -14.12
N ALA A 115 -14.18 -46.04 -14.09
CA ALA A 115 -15.10 -45.67 -15.17
C ALA A 115 -14.38 -45.44 -16.51
N GLN A 116 -13.15 -44.89 -16.50
CA GLN A 116 -12.33 -44.76 -17.70
C GLN A 116 -11.88 -46.13 -18.23
N GLY A 117 -11.52 -47.05 -17.34
CA GLY A 117 -11.21 -48.44 -17.67
C GLY A 117 -12.39 -49.16 -18.31
N ASP A 118 -13.57 -49.04 -17.70
CA ASP A 118 -14.83 -49.59 -18.23
C ASP A 118 -15.18 -48.99 -19.58
N ASN A 119 -15.03 -47.68 -19.76
CA ASN A 119 -15.28 -47.02 -21.04
C ASN A 119 -14.33 -47.54 -22.14
N LYS A 120 -13.06 -47.79 -21.79
CA LYS A 120 -12.08 -48.39 -22.72
C LYS A 120 -12.47 -49.81 -23.11
N LEU A 121 -12.88 -50.64 -22.14
CA LEU A 121 -13.35 -52.00 -22.39
C LEU A 121 -14.63 -51.99 -23.22
N LEU A 122 -15.61 -51.15 -22.91
CA LEU A 122 -16.85 -51.00 -23.68
C LEU A 122 -16.55 -50.57 -25.12
N ARG A 123 -15.66 -49.58 -25.33
CA ARG A 123 -15.23 -49.20 -26.68
C ARG A 123 -14.58 -50.36 -27.42
N MET A 124 -13.73 -51.14 -26.75
CA MET A 124 -13.09 -52.32 -27.34
C MET A 124 -14.11 -53.42 -27.69
N THR A 125 -15.08 -53.68 -26.81
CA THR A 125 -16.15 -54.66 -27.01
C THR A 125 -17.11 -54.24 -28.12
N ILE A 126 -17.53 -52.97 -28.16
CA ILE A 126 -18.36 -52.43 -29.25
C ILE A 126 -17.60 -52.51 -30.58
N THR A 127 -16.30 -52.22 -30.57
CA THR A 127 -15.45 -52.34 -31.76
C THR A 127 -15.36 -53.79 -32.23
N ARG A 128 -15.16 -54.75 -31.31
CA ARG A 128 -15.09 -56.19 -31.62
C ARG A 128 -16.44 -56.75 -32.11
N GLN A 129 -17.55 -56.37 -31.47
CA GLN A 129 -18.89 -56.81 -31.86
C GLN A 129 -19.33 -56.24 -33.22
N ARG A 130 -18.89 -55.02 -33.56
CA ARG A 130 -19.21 -54.39 -34.85
C ARG A 130 -18.34 -54.89 -36.01
N LEU A 131 -17.15 -55.42 -35.73
CA LEU A 131 -16.16 -55.76 -36.75
C LEU A 131 -15.93 -57.27 -36.91
N GLY A 132 -16.42 -58.11 -36.00
CA GLY A 132 -16.04 -59.53 -35.97
C GLY A 132 -14.57 -59.71 -35.59
N ASP A 133 -14.12 -60.96 -35.49
CA ASP A 133 -12.75 -61.32 -35.10
C ASP A 133 -11.74 -61.19 -36.26
N GLU A 134 -11.98 -60.27 -37.20
CA GLU A 134 -11.00 -59.89 -38.20
C GLU A 134 -10.17 -58.72 -37.70
N GLU A 135 -8.86 -58.88 -37.83
CA GLU A 135 -7.84 -57.99 -37.29
C GLU A 135 -8.15 -56.51 -37.53
N VAL A 136 -8.00 -55.75 -36.46
CA VAL A 136 -8.19 -54.29 -36.38
C VAL A 136 -7.26 -53.60 -37.37
N GLY A 137 -7.67 -53.48 -38.64
CA GLY A 137 -6.80 -52.89 -39.67
C GLY A 137 -7.46 -52.53 -40.99
N VAL A 138 -8.52 -53.22 -41.41
CA VAL A 138 -9.08 -53.01 -42.76
C VAL A 138 -10.53 -52.53 -42.70
N ARG A 139 -10.73 -51.24 -42.39
CA ARG A 139 -12.03 -50.59 -42.60
C ARG A 139 -12.11 -50.08 -44.04
N HIS A 140 -12.94 -50.71 -44.88
CA HIS A 140 -13.34 -50.14 -46.16
C HIS A 140 -14.59 -49.28 -45.96
N PHE A 141 -14.40 -48.04 -45.51
CA PHE A 141 -15.46 -47.04 -45.54
C PHE A 141 -15.68 -46.58 -46.99
N PRO A 142 -16.92 -46.25 -47.40
CA PRO A 142 -17.17 -45.53 -48.64
C PRO A 142 -16.33 -44.24 -48.70
N ALA A 143 -15.76 -43.92 -49.86
CA ALA A 143 -14.82 -42.80 -50.03
C ALA A 143 -15.39 -41.47 -49.49
N HIS A 144 -16.67 -41.19 -49.73
CA HIS A 144 -17.33 -39.95 -49.30
C HIS A 144 -17.43 -39.80 -47.77
N GLU A 145 -17.71 -40.87 -47.03
CA GLU A 145 -17.74 -40.79 -45.55
C GLU A 145 -16.34 -40.59 -44.96
N ARG A 146 -15.30 -41.13 -45.61
CA ARG A 146 -13.91 -40.88 -45.24
C ARG A 146 -13.53 -39.43 -45.50
N GLU A 147 -13.88 -38.92 -46.67
CA GLU A 147 -13.64 -37.53 -47.06
C GLU A 147 -14.32 -36.56 -46.10
N ASP A 148 -15.57 -36.80 -45.70
CA ASP A 148 -16.29 -35.97 -44.73
C ASP A 148 -15.64 -35.98 -43.34
N LEU A 149 -15.18 -37.15 -42.89
CA LEU A 149 -14.48 -37.28 -41.61
C LEU A 149 -13.10 -36.62 -41.65
N VAL A 150 -12.36 -36.75 -42.76
CA VAL A 150 -11.08 -36.05 -42.98
C VAL A 150 -11.31 -34.54 -42.98
N CYS A 151 -12.30 -34.04 -43.71
CA CYS A 151 -12.65 -32.61 -43.71
C CYS A 151 -13.00 -32.09 -42.31
N LYS A 152 -13.72 -32.87 -41.50
CA LYS A 152 -14.03 -32.50 -40.12
C LYS A 152 -12.77 -32.49 -39.23
N LEU A 153 -11.87 -33.46 -39.40
CA LEU A 153 -10.60 -33.53 -38.69
C LEU A 153 -9.67 -32.37 -39.07
N GLU A 154 -9.59 -32.03 -40.35
CA GLU A 154 -8.81 -30.89 -40.84
C GLU A 154 -9.34 -29.56 -40.28
N ARG A 155 -10.67 -29.36 -40.31
CA ARG A 155 -11.30 -28.17 -39.69
C ARG A 155 -11.04 -28.11 -38.18
N ALA A 156 -11.15 -29.23 -37.48
CA ALA A 156 -10.86 -29.30 -36.06
C ALA A 156 -9.36 -29.05 -35.77
N GLY A 157 -8.46 -29.53 -36.65
CA GLY A 157 -7.03 -29.29 -36.59
C GLY A 157 -6.68 -27.80 -36.75
N LEU A 158 -7.29 -27.13 -37.74
CA LEU A 158 -7.13 -25.70 -37.94
C LEU A 158 -7.64 -24.89 -36.73
N GLN A 159 -8.78 -25.28 -36.16
CA GLN A 159 -9.31 -24.64 -34.96
C GLN A 159 -8.40 -24.85 -33.74
N MET A 160 -7.81 -26.05 -33.59
CA MET A 160 -6.82 -26.29 -32.54
C MET A 160 -5.58 -25.43 -32.71
N GLU A 161 -5.03 -25.35 -33.92
CA GLU A 161 -3.85 -24.52 -34.22
C GLU A 161 -4.12 -23.03 -33.97
N GLU A 162 -5.30 -22.54 -34.37
CA GLU A 162 -5.74 -21.17 -34.08
C GLU A 162 -5.82 -20.90 -32.58
N MET A 163 -6.44 -21.82 -31.82
CA MET A 163 -6.53 -21.69 -30.36
C MET A 163 -5.17 -21.77 -29.67
N GLU A 164 -4.26 -22.62 -30.16
CA GLU A 164 -2.88 -22.68 -29.66
C GLU A 164 -2.12 -21.38 -29.90
N ASN A 165 -2.28 -20.78 -31.09
CA ASN A 165 -1.67 -19.50 -31.42
C ASN A 165 -2.24 -18.36 -30.57
N ASN A 166 -3.56 -18.32 -30.38
CA ASN A 166 -4.21 -17.35 -29.50
C ASN A 166 -3.76 -17.51 -28.05
N MET A 167 -3.61 -18.75 -27.56
CA MET A 167 -3.10 -19.02 -26.21
C MET A 167 -1.66 -18.53 -26.04
N LYS A 168 -0.80 -18.70 -27.05
CA LYS A 168 0.57 -18.16 -27.05
C LYS A 168 0.55 -16.63 -27.00
N ALA A 169 -0.21 -15.97 -27.88
CA ALA A 169 -0.32 -14.51 -27.89
C ALA A 169 -0.80 -13.94 -26.55
N LEU A 170 -1.85 -14.52 -25.95
CA LEU A 170 -2.34 -14.12 -24.63
C LEU A 170 -1.33 -14.39 -23.51
N THR A 171 -0.50 -15.42 -23.65
CA THR A 171 0.57 -15.72 -22.68
C THR A 171 1.66 -14.67 -22.74
N ASP A 172 2.04 -14.22 -23.93
CA ASP A 172 3.02 -13.16 -24.14
C ASP A 172 2.50 -11.82 -23.60
N GLU A 173 1.27 -11.43 -23.93
CA GLU A 173 0.61 -10.23 -23.36
C GLU A 173 0.56 -10.29 -21.82
N LEU A 174 0.27 -11.46 -21.25
CA LEU A 174 0.27 -11.65 -19.80
C LEU A 174 1.66 -11.47 -19.19
N GLN A 175 2.73 -11.87 -19.89
CA GLN A 175 4.10 -11.64 -19.43
C GLN A 175 4.44 -10.15 -19.44
N ASP A 176 4.07 -9.44 -20.50
CA ASP A 176 4.27 -7.99 -20.61
C ASP A 176 3.55 -7.24 -19.49
N VAL A 177 2.26 -7.53 -19.26
CA VAL A 177 1.49 -6.91 -18.16
C VAL A 177 2.09 -7.25 -16.79
N LYS A 178 2.63 -8.47 -16.61
CA LYS A 178 3.32 -8.83 -15.36
C LYS A 178 4.59 -8.02 -15.17
N ALA A 179 5.36 -7.80 -16.24
CA ALA A 179 6.57 -6.98 -16.23
C ALA A 179 6.26 -5.50 -15.94
N GLU A 180 5.23 -4.93 -16.57
CA GLU A 180 4.75 -3.59 -16.27
C GLU A 180 4.32 -3.46 -14.80
N ARG A 181 3.54 -4.43 -14.31
CA ARG A 181 3.12 -4.47 -12.91
C ARG A 181 4.31 -4.53 -11.95
N THR A 182 5.39 -5.24 -12.30
CA THR A 182 6.61 -5.24 -11.47
C THR A 182 7.27 -3.87 -11.45
N VAL A 183 7.40 -3.21 -12.61
CA VAL A 183 7.96 -1.85 -12.69
C VAL A 183 7.13 -0.84 -11.89
N PHE A 184 5.81 -0.90 -11.99
CA PHE A 184 4.93 -0.02 -11.19
C PHE A 184 5.03 -0.30 -9.69
N ARG A 185 5.16 -1.57 -9.29
CA ARG A 185 5.36 -1.93 -7.88
C ARG A 185 6.69 -1.40 -7.36
N GLU A 186 7.78 -1.60 -8.09
CA GLU A 186 9.11 -1.06 -7.73
C GLU A 186 9.11 0.47 -7.68
N LYS A 187 8.37 1.14 -8.59
CA LYS A 187 8.18 2.59 -8.54
C LYS A 187 7.43 3.01 -7.28
N ALA A 188 6.35 2.30 -6.92
CA ALA A 188 5.60 2.56 -5.70
C ALA A 188 6.45 2.32 -4.44
N GLU A 189 7.23 1.25 -4.41
CA GLU A 189 8.17 0.94 -3.33
C GLU A 189 9.24 2.04 -3.19
N ARG A 190 9.86 2.47 -4.29
CA ARG A 190 10.83 3.58 -4.27
C ARG A 190 10.20 4.88 -3.79
N LEU A 191 9.03 5.25 -4.32
CA LEU A 191 8.31 6.44 -3.86
C LEU A 191 7.94 6.35 -2.39
N ASN A 192 7.56 5.16 -1.91
CA ASN A 192 7.27 4.93 -0.51
C ASN A 192 8.53 5.06 0.35
N VAL A 193 9.71 4.59 -0.13
CA VAL A 193 10.99 4.81 0.55
C VAL A 193 11.35 6.30 0.61
N GLU A 194 11.21 7.03 -0.49
CA GLU A 194 11.47 8.48 -0.54
C GLU A 194 10.50 9.26 0.36
N LEU A 195 9.22 8.90 0.33
CA LEU A 195 8.20 9.45 1.21
C LEU A 195 8.54 9.13 2.67
N ASN A 196 8.88 7.89 2.99
CA ASN A 196 9.36 7.51 4.32
C ASN A 196 10.67 8.19 4.69
N HIS A 197 11.53 8.60 3.76
CA HIS A 197 12.74 9.37 4.05
C HIS A 197 12.41 10.83 4.38
N ILE A 198 11.51 11.44 3.60
CA ILE A 198 11.00 12.81 3.84
C ILE A 198 10.23 12.87 5.17
N LEU A 199 9.38 11.88 5.43
CA LEU A 199 8.60 11.77 6.66
C LEU A 199 9.46 11.24 7.83
N GLY A 200 10.52 10.47 7.54
CA GLY A 200 11.36 9.77 8.52
C GLY A 200 12.64 10.50 8.93
N ASN A 201 12.93 11.68 8.38
CA ASN A 201 13.94 12.59 8.94
C ASN A 201 13.46 13.31 10.21
N HIS A 202 12.24 13.02 10.70
CA HIS A 202 11.83 13.31 12.07
C HIS A 202 11.48 11.99 12.74
N GLU A 203 12.34 11.54 13.65
CA GLU A 203 12.18 10.33 14.47
C GLU A 203 10.71 10.00 14.72
N ALA A 204 10.25 8.87 14.16
CA ALA A 204 9.05 8.14 14.55
C ALA A 204 7.79 8.99 14.84
N ARG A 205 7.57 10.09 14.11
CA ARG A 205 6.30 10.81 14.19
C ARG A 205 5.39 10.25 13.10
N ILE A 206 4.45 9.40 13.49
CA ILE A 206 3.32 9.02 12.63
C ILE A 206 2.67 10.34 12.22
N ILE A 207 2.80 10.69 10.94
CA ILE A 207 2.18 11.89 10.40
C ILE A 207 0.71 11.54 10.23
N ASP A 208 -0.09 12.05 11.17
CA ASP A 208 -1.54 12.02 11.08
C ASP A 208 -1.96 12.90 9.90
N VAL A 209 -2.23 12.25 8.77
CA VAL A 209 -2.67 12.89 7.52
C VAL A 209 -3.95 13.65 7.74
N ASP A 210 -4.83 13.20 8.64
CA ASP A 210 -6.08 13.90 8.96
C ASP A 210 -5.80 15.18 9.76
N ALA A 211 -4.85 15.14 10.71
CA ALA A 211 -4.40 16.34 11.42
C ALA A 211 -3.78 17.37 10.46
N LEU A 212 -2.94 16.94 9.52
CA LEU A 212 -2.39 17.83 8.49
C LEU A 212 -3.46 18.37 7.54
N CYS A 213 -4.43 17.56 7.13
CA CYS A 213 -5.55 18.02 6.31
C CYS A 213 -6.40 19.06 7.07
N MET A 214 -6.64 18.86 8.37
CA MET A 214 -7.36 19.82 9.19
C MET A 214 -6.58 21.12 9.40
N GLU A 215 -5.26 21.03 9.62
CA GLU A 215 -4.39 22.20 9.73
C GLU A 215 -4.36 22.98 8.42
N ASN A 216 -4.22 22.29 7.28
CA ASN A 216 -4.23 22.91 5.96
C ASN A 216 -5.55 23.64 5.69
N LYS A 217 -6.68 23.00 6.04
CA LYS A 217 -8.01 23.60 5.94
C LYS A 217 -8.16 24.83 6.85
N TYR A 218 -7.71 24.72 8.10
CA TYR A 218 -7.74 25.83 9.05
C TYR A 218 -6.89 27.02 8.59
N LEU A 219 -5.68 26.77 8.06
CA LEU A 219 -4.81 27.81 7.52
C LEU A 219 -5.41 28.48 6.29
N HIS A 220 -6.05 27.72 5.40
CA HIS A 220 -6.81 28.29 4.27
C HIS A 220 -7.96 29.19 4.74
N ASP A 221 -8.76 28.72 5.70
CA ASP A 221 -9.86 29.52 6.26
C ASP A 221 -9.34 30.79 6.94
N ARG A 222 -8.20 30.69 7.64
CA ARG A 222 -7.55 31.84 8.28
C ARG A 222 -7.01 32.84 7.26
N LEU A 223 -6.41 32.36 6.16
CA LEU A 223 -5.93 33.19 5.08
C LEU A 223 -7.10 33.93 4.42
N ASN A 224 -8.22 33.23 4.17
CA ASN A 224 -9.42 33.84 3.62
C ASN A 224 -9.98 34.94 4.52
N GLN A 225 -10.06 34.71 5.84
CA GLN A 225 -10.47 35.74 6.80
C GLN A 225 -9.55 36.98 6.74
N LEU A 226 -8.23 36.78 6.73
CA LEU A 226 -7.28 37.89 6.62
C LEU A 226 -7.42 38.63 5.29
N GLN A 227 -7.69 37.91 4.20
CA GLN A 227 -7.93 38.52 2.89
C GLN A 227 -9.20 39.38 2.89
N GLU A 228 -10.26 38.92 3.55
CA GLU A 228 -11.49 39.70 3.76
C GLU A 228 -11.23 40.94 4.61
N GLU A 229 -10.50 40.83 5.72
CA GLU A 229 -10.10 41.96 6.56
C GLU A 229 -9.29 43.00 5.77
N VAL A 230 -8.32 42.55 4.97
CA VAL A 230 -7.54 43.43 4.08
C VAL A 230 -8.43 44.14 3.07
N ASN A 231 -9.38 43.43 2.47
CA ASN A 231 -10.32 44.02 1.52
C ASN A 231 -11.24 45.07 2.20
N LEU A 232 -11.68 44.79 3.42
CA LEU A 232 -12.52 45.67 4.22
C LEU A 232 -11.75 46.94 4.64
N LEU A 233 -10.49 46.79 5.06
CA LEU A 233 -9.58 47.90 5.33
C LEU A 233 -9.29 48.73 4.09
N LYS A 234 -9.04 48.11 2.93
CA LYS A 234 -8.88 48.82 1.65
C LYS A 234 -10.12 49.65 1.32
N SER A 235 -11.32 49.08 1.48
CA SER A 235 -12.58 49.79 1.28
C SER A 235 -12.73 50.97 2.25
N ASN A 236 -12.41 50.79 3.53
CA ASN A 236 -12.45 51.85 4.53
C ASN A 236 -11.44 52.96 4.24
N ILE A 237 -10.20 52.63 3.86
CA ILE A 237 -9.20 53.61 3.41
C ILE A 237 -9.73 54.40 2.22
N MET A 238 -10.36 53.74 1.24
CA MET A 238 -10.95 54.41 0.09
C MET A 238 -12.08 55.37 0.49
N LYS A 239 -12.94 54.96 1.43
CA LYS A 239 -14.00 55.83 1.99
C LYS A 239 -13.41 57.05 2.70
N TYR A 240 -12.41 56.86 3.56
CA TYR A 240 -11.75 57.97 4.25
C TYR A 240 -11.01 58.91 3.29
N LYS A 241 -10.31 58.37 2.28
CA LYS A 241 -9.69 59.17 1.22
C LYS A 241 -10.72 60.00 0.47
N THR A 242 -11.87 59.40 0.12
CA THR A 242 -12.96 60.10 -0.57
C THR A 242 -13.57 61.19 0.31
N ALA A 243 -13.78 60.92 1.60
CA ALA A 243 -14.28 61.92 2.56
C ALA A 243 -13.28 63.07 2.76
N LEU A 244 -11.98 62.77 2.80
CA LEU A 244 -10.91 63.76 2.91
C LEU A 244 -10.83 64.65 1.66
N GLU A 245 -10.87 64.07 0.46
CA GLU A 245 -10.90 64.84 -0.79
C GLU A 245 -12.19 65.67 -0.91
N ARG A 246 -13.36 65.16 -0.47
CA ARG A 246 -14.59 65.96 -0.40
C ARG A 246 -14.44 67.16 0.54
N ARG A 247 -13.76 67.01 1.69
CA ARG A 247 -13.48 68.12 2.62
C ARG A 247 -12.49 69.12 2.02
N LYS A 248 -11.44 68.64 1.35
CA LYS A 248 -10.46 69.48 0.66
C LYS A 248 -11.10 70.31 -0.47
N ASN A 249 -12.05 69.72 -1.19
CA ASN A 249 -12.81 70.40 -2.25
C ASN A 249 -13.92 71.31 -1.70
N SER A 250 -14.38 71.09 -0.45
CA SER A 250 -15.28 72.00 0.27
C SER A 250 -14.53 73.18 0.91
N SER A 251 -13.24 73.03 1.22
CA SER A 251 -12.38 74.09 1.77
C SER A 251 -12.00 75.18 0.76
N THR A 252 -12.26 74.97 -0.54
CA THR A 252 -11.97 75.95 -1.60
C THR A 252 -13.03 77.04 -1.77
N TYR A 253 -14.12 77.02 -0.98
CA TYR A 253 -15.06 78.13 -0.91
C TYR A 253 -15.37 78.48 0.55
N GLY A 254 -14.85 79.62 1.01
CA GLY A 254 -15.29 80.28 2.26
C GLY A 254 -14.25 80.28 3.38
N LYS A 255 -13.46 81.35 3.45
CA LYS A 255 -12.82 81.81 4.69
C LYS A 255 -13.92 82.21 5.69
N SER A 256 -14.04 81.49 6.79
CA SER A 256 -14.59 82.06 8.03
C SER A 256 -13.70 81.67 9.20
N ASN A 257 -13.11 82.69 9.82
CA ASN A 257 -12.46 82.60 11.11
C ASN A 257 -13.51 82.19 12.15
N ASN A 258 -13.42 80.97 12.66
CA ASN A 258 -13.57 80.68 14.08
C ASN A 258 -13.05 79.26 14.34
N SER A 259 -12.18 79.16 15.34
CA SER A 259 -11.54 77.93 15.80
C SER A 259 -12.56 76.79 15.96
N PRO A 260 -12.48 75.70 15.16
CA PRO A 260 -13.37 74.58 15.37
C PRO A 260 -12.78 73.71 16.48
N LEU A 261 -13.53 73.60 17.59
CA LEU A 261 -13.32 72.66 18.69
C LEU A 261 -13.54 71.21 18.21
N THR A 262 -12.73 70.76 17.25
CA THR A 262 -12.85 69.47 16.53
C THR A 262 -11.61 68.59 16.70
N GLY A 263 -10.83 68.85 17.75
CA GLY A 263 -9.77 67.95 18.22
C GLY A 263 -10.40 66.86 19.08
N VAL A 264 -10.15 65.60 18.72
CA VAL A 264 -10.50 64.41 19.51
C VAL A 264 -10.06 64.63 20.96
N LEU A 265 -11.02 64.82 21.87
CA LEU A 265 -10.73 64.94 23.30
C LEU A 265 -10.22 63.59 23.80
N SER A 266 -9.05 63.61 24.43
CA SER A 266 -8.47 62.43 25.07
C SER A 266 -9.32 62.01 26.28
N ALA A 267 -9.40 60.70 26.55
CA ALA A 267 -10.13 60.16 27.70
C ALA A 267 -9.73 60.79 29.04
N LYS A 268 -8.49 61.27 29.17
CA LYS A 268 -8.02 62.01 30.35
C LYS A 268 -8.62 63.42 30.46
N GLN A 269 -8.78 64.12 29.34
CA GLN A 269 -9.37 65.47 29.30
C GLN A 269 -10.87 65.45 29.61
N VAL A 270 -11.58 64.39 29.18
CA VAL A 270 -12.98 64.16 29.54
C VAL A 270 -13.13 63.87 31.04
N GLN A 271 -12.18 63.12 31.62
CA GLN A 271 -12.19 62.78 33.03
C GLN A 271 -11.86 63.98 33.94
N GLU A 272 -10.95 64.86 33.54
CA GLU A 272 -10.66 66.12 34.26
C GLU A 272 -11.85 67.07 34.27
N MET A 273 -12.57 67.23 33.15
CA MET A 273 -13.75 68.10 33.09
C MET A 273 -14.95 67.58 33.89
N LEU A 274 -15.03 66.26 34.14
CA LEU A 274 -16.08 65.66 34.95
C LEU A 274 -15.78 65.68 36.46
N LEU A 275 -14.51 65.89 36.84
CA LEU A 275 -14.05 65.90 38.24
C LEU A 275 -14.03 67.32 38.86
N GLU A 276 -14.17 68.38 38.06
CA GLU A 276 -14.36 69.73 38.61
C GLU A 276 -15.75 69.85 39.25
N GLU A 277 -15.79 69.72 40.58
CA GLU A 277 -16.95 69.93 41.44
C GLU A 277 -17.40 71.41 41.45
N GLN A 278 -17.87 71.91 40.31
CA GLN A 278 -18.70 73.10 40.27
C GLN A 278 -20.04 72.70 39.66
N GLY A 279 -21.12 72.83 40.44
CA GLY A 279 -22.49 72.61 39.99
C GLY A 279 -22.80 73.45 38.74
N CYS A 280 -22.60 72.85 37.57
CA CYS A 280 -22.72 73.53 36.29
C CYS A 280 -24.19 73.63 35.89
N SER A 281 -24.81 74.76 36.22
CA SER A 281 -25.89 75.28 35.39
C SER A 281 -25.27 75.76 34.07
N LEU A 282 -25.07 74.84 33.13
CA LEU A 282 -24.69 75.19 31.77
C LEU A 282 -25.78 76.11 31.20
N PRO A 283 -25.46 77.29 30.64
CA PRO A 283 -26.46 78.10 29.97
C PRO A 283 -27.05 77.25 28.83
N ALA A 284 -28.38 77.14 28.79
CA ALA A 284 -29.15 76.39 27.81
C ALA A 284 -29.08 77.07 26.42
N THR A 285 -27.88 77.22 25.91
CA THR A 285 -27.64 77.67 24.54
C THR A 285 -27.88 76.49 23.60
N PRO A 286 -28.43 76.73 22.40
CA PRO A 286 -28.69 75.65 21.44
C PRO A 286 -27.42 74.86 21.07
N GLN A 287 -26.24 75.47 21.20
CA GLN A 287 -24.95 74.82 20.97
C GLN A 287 -24.58 73.83 22.09
N SER A 288 -24.72 74.20 23.38
CA SER A 288 -24.42 73.28 24.49
C SER A 288 -25.35 72.06 24.50
N ILE A 289 -26.60 72.24 24.08
CA ILE A 289 -27.57 71.14 23.91
C ILE A 289 -27.17 70.23 22.75
N ALA A 290 -26.64 70.78 21.64
CA ALA A 290 -26.15 69.99 20.51
C ALA A 290 -24.89 69.18 20.88
N ASP A 291 -23.95 69.79 21.60
CA ASP A 291 -22.73 69.12 22.05
C ASP A 291 -23.03 68.00 23.05
N LEU A 292 -23.97 68.22 23.99
CA LEU A 292 -24.46 67.18 24.91
C LEU A 292 -25.15 66.03 24.17
N LYS A 293 -25.95 66.32 23.14
CA LYS A 293 -26.56 65.28 22.29
C LYS A 293 -25.51 64.49 21.52
N SER A 294 -24.47 65.15 21.02
CA SER A 294 -23.35 64.50 20.34
C SER A 294 -22.55 63.60 21.31
N LEU A 295 -22.33 64.05 22.55
CA LEU A 295 -21.65 63.26 23.56
C LEU A 295 -22.50 62.05 23.99
N ALA A 296 -23.80 62.24 24.21
CA ALA A 296 -24.71 61.16 24.57
C ALA A 296 -24.81 60.09 23.47
N THR A 297 -24.82 60.50 22.19
CA THR A 297 -24.81 59.57 21.06
C THR A 297 -23.48 58.82 20.96
N ALA A 298 -22.34 59.49 21.10
CA ALA A 298 -21.03 58.83 21.13
C ALA A 298 -20.88 57.83 22.30
N LEU A 299 -21.41 58.17 23.49
CA LEU A 299 -21.43 57.26 24.64
C LEU A 299 -22.35 56.06 24.39
N LEU A 300 -23.52 56.26 23.79
CA LEU A 300 -24.43 55.18 23.40
C LEU A 300 -23.81 54.24 22.35
N GLU A 301 -23.14 54.79 21.34
CA GLU A 301 -22.39 54.02 20.34
C GLU A 301 -21.27 53.20 20.99
N THR A 302 -20.51 53.82 21.90
CA THR A 302 -19.44 53.13 22.65
C THR A 302 -19.99 51.99 23.52
N ILE A 303 -21.14 52.20 24.18
CA ILE A 303 -21.82 51.14 24.95
C ILE A 303 -22.30 50.02 24.03
N HIS A 304 -22.83 50.36 22.86
CA HIS A 304 -23.29 49.38 21.88
C HIS A 304 -22.12 48.52 21.35
N GLU A 305 -21.00 49.15 20.99
CA GLU A 305 -19.78 48.46 20.56
C GLU A 305 -19.24 47.54 21.67
N LYS A 306 -19.15 48.02 22.92
CA LYS A 306 -18.70 47.20 24.05
C LYS A 306 -19.63 46.01 24.30
N ASN A 307 -20.94 46.20 24.19
CA ASN A 307 -21.90 45.11 24.30
C ASN A 307 -21.74 44.07 23.19
N LEU A 308 -21.49 44.51 21.95
CA LEU A 308 -21.22 43.63 20.83
C LEU A 308 -19.95 42.79 21.05
N VAL A 309 -18.86 43.41 21.53
CA VAL A 309 -17.61 42.72 21.88
C VAL A 309 -17.85 41.66 22.97
N ILE A 310 -18.58 42.00 24.04
CA ILE A 310 -18.94 41.04 25.10
C ILE A 310 -19.78 39.89 24.53
N GLN A 311 -20.71 40.17 23.62
CA GLN A 311 -21.54 39.14 22.99
C GLN A 311 -20.70 38.18 22.13
N HIS A 312 -19.77 38.70 21.32
CA HIS A 312 -18.83 37.87 20.56
C HIS A 312 -17.93 37.05 21.49
N GLN A 313 -17.44 37.64 22.57
CA GLN A 313 -16.62 36.92 23.55
C GLN A 313 -17.41 35.79 24.22
N ARG A 314 -18.67 36.03 24.62
CA ARG A 314 -19.56 34.98 25.15
C ARG A 314 -19.81 33.86 24.15
N HIS A 315 -20.01 34.21 22.87
CA HIS A 315 -20.18 33.21 21.81
C HIS A 315 -18.92 32.37 21.60
N SER A 316 -17.75 33.00 21.53
CA SER A 316 -16.45 32.32 21.44
C SER A 316 -16.21 31.39 22.63
N ASN A 317 -16.46 31.87 23.85
CA ASN A 317 -16.33 31.06 25.06
C ASN A 317 -17.31 29.88 25.08
N ARG A 318 -18.50 30.03 24.50
CA ARG A 318 -19.46 28.92 24.35
C ARG A 318 -18.95 27.85 23.38
N ILE A 319 -18.36 28.25 22.25
CA ILE A 319 -17.74 27.31 21.31
C ILE A 319 -16.57 26.57 21.97
N LEU A 320 -15.70 27.30 22.66
CA LEU A 320 -14.57 26.70 23.39
C LEU A 320 -15.08 25.72 24.46
N GLY A 321 -16.08 26.10 25.25
CA GLY A 321 -16.70 25.23 26.25
C GLY A 321 -17.28 23.96 25.65
N ASN A 322 -17.96 24.05 24.49
CA ASN A 322 -18.47 22.87 23.78
C ASN A 322 -17.32 21.94 23.33
N ARG A 323 -16.23 22.50 22.77
CA ARG A 323 -15.06 21.72 22.35
C ARG A 323 -14.37 21.04 23.54
N VAL A 324 -14.27 21.73 24.68
CA VAL A 324 -13.74 21.14 25.92
C VAL A 324 -14.62 19.98 26.37
N ALA A 325 -15.94 20.15 26.39
CA ALA A 325 -16.87 19.06 26.73
C ALA A 325 -16.80 17.88 25.73
N ASP A 326 -16.59 18.15 24.44
CA ASP A 326 -16.34 17.10 23.43
C ASP A 326 -15.05 16.33 23.71
N LEU A 327 -13.97 17.03 24.06
CA LEU A 327 -12.68 16.44 24.41
C LEU A 327 -12.78 15.61 25.70
N GLU A 328 -13.45 16.13 26.73
CA GLU A 328 -13.70 15.39 27.98
C GLU A 328 -14.50 14.11 27.73
N ARG A 329 -15.50 14.14 26.82
CA ARG A 329 -16.24 12.94 26.42
C ARG A 329 -15.34 11.93 25.72
N LYS A 330 -14.54 12.38 24.75
CA LYS A 330 -13.60 11.50 24.04
C LYS A 330 -12.57 10.90 24.98
N LEU A 331 -12.08 11.68 25.95
CA LEU A 331 -11.15 11.21 26.97
C LEU A 331 -11.75 10.10 27.83
N LYS A 332 -12.96 10.30 28.34
CA LYS A 332 -13.70 9.26 29.10
C LYS A 332 -13.91 7.99 28.27
N THR A 333 -14.23 8.11 26.98
CA THR A 333 -14.35 6.94 26.09
C THR A 333 -13.01 6.20 25.95
N LEU A 334 -11.90 6.93 25.82
CA LEU A 334 -10.56 6.34 25.75
C LEU A 334 -10.16 5.65 27.07
N GLU A 335 -10.48 6.23 28.23
CA GLU A 335 -10.28 5.61 29.54
C GLU A 335 -11.08 4.30 29.69
N VAL A 336 -12.37 4.29 29.33
CA VAL A 336 -13.23 3.09 29.40
C VAL A 336 -12.76 2.00 28.43
N SER A 337 -12.24 2.38 27.27
CA SER A 337 -11.71 1.43 26.29
C SER A 337 -10.30 0.88 26.62
N GLY A 338 -9.68 1.34 27.70
CA GLY A 338 -8.33 0.92 28.12
C GLY A 338 -7.21 1.40 27.19
N LEU A 339 -7.50 2.26 26.22
CA LEU A 339 -6.54 2.83 25.26
C LEU A 339 -5.78 4.03 25.81
N TRP A 340 -6.22 4.55 26.96
CA TRP A 340 -5.54 5.62 27.67
C TRP A 340 -5.62 5.37 29.17
N SER A 341 -4.45 5.31 29.83
CA SER A 341 -4.33 5.26 31.28
C SER A 341 -3.39 6.38 31.72
N LEU A 342 -3.86 7.17 32.68
CA LEU A 342 -3.05 8.23 33.30
C LEU A 342 -1.83 7.59 33.98
N PRO A 343 -0.59 8.01 33.65
CA PRO A 343 0.59 7.58 34.39
C PRO A 343 0.49 8.12 35.83
N GLY A 344 0.07 7.28 36.78
CA GLY A 344 0.04 7.65 38.21
C GLY A 344 -1.18 7.26 39.03
N GLY A 345 -2.10 6.43 38.52
CA GLY A 345 -3.32 6.02 39.23
C GLY A 345 -3.23 4.70 40.01
N SER A 346 -2.10 4.37 40.65
CA SER A 346 -2.05 3.27 41.63
C SER A 346 -2.23 3.83 43.04
N LEU A 347 -3.47 4.10 43.44
CA LEU A 347 -3.81 4.34 44.85
C LEU A 347 -5.16 3.68 45.16
N ASN A 348 -5.03 2.51 45.79
CA ASN A 348 -5.90 1.91 46.78
C ASN A 348 -7.39 1.72 46.44
N SER A 349 -7.76 0.46 46.23
CA SER A 349 -8.90 -0.19 46.91
C SER A 349 -8.53 -1.64 47.19
#